data_AF-A0A0C2N4D0-F1
#
_entry.id   AF-A0A0C2N4D0-F1
#
_cell.length_a   1.000
_cell.length_b   1.000
_cell.length_c   1.000
_cell.angle_alpha   90.00
_cell.angle_beta   90.00
_cell.angle_gamma   90.00
#
_symmetry.space_group_name_H-M   'P 1'
#
loop_
_entity.id
_entity.type
_entity.pdbx_description
1 polymer ?
#
loop_
_entity_poly.entity_id
_entity_poly.type
_entity_poly.pdbx_seq_one_letter_code
_entity_poly.pdbx_strand_id
1 'polypeptide(L)'
;MILIIDTKIISAISIVPCFLFVVVFNVHAQLYIDGVELNVVIVGNIGVPEKESTVKRTAVDTIKKMHQQRPFHLGINPGNNVYPHGSKVNDFETLDKIFRSSFHASSFNFDFLTVLGNTDHDGDIDTQIQYHHQKDSRFYLPKRNYNHG
;
A
#
# COMPACT_ATOMS: atom_id res chain seq x y z
N MET A 1 3.43 8.57 13.92
CA MET A 1 3.91 9.71 14.72
C MET A 1 5.02 9.17 15.62
N ILE A 2 6.28 9.43 15.29
CA ILE A 2 7.40 8.99 16.13
C ILE A 2 7.89 10.23 16.88
N LEU A 3 7.78 10.17 18.19
CA LEU A 3 8.25 11.18 19.13
C LEU A 3 9.78 11.07 19.23
N ILE A 4 10.51 12.09 18.77
CA ILE A 4 11.95 12.19 18.98
C ILE A 4 12.15 13.06 20.22
N ILE A 5 12.58 12.45 21.33
CA ILE A 5 12.98 13.17 22.54
C ILE A 5 14.47 13.50 22.40
N ASP A 6 14.75 14.74 21.98
CA ASP A 6 16.09 15.28 21.87
C ASP A 6 16.54 15.80 23.25
N THR A 7 17.35 15.01 23.97
CA THR A 7 17.88 15.42 25.27
C THR A 7 19.33 15.85 25.09
N LYS A 8 19.55 17.15 24.94
CA LYS A 8 20.87 17.78 25.01
C LYS A 8 21.49 17.51 26.37
N ILE A 9 22.54 16.71 26.44
CA ILE A 9 23.35 16.55 27.66
C ILE A 9 24.53 17.51 27.60
N ILE A 10 24.58 18.38 28.62
CA ILE A 10 25.59 19.42 28.86
C ILE A 10 26.97 18.76 29.06
N SER A 11 27.95 19.19 28.28
CA SER A 11 29.35 18.79 28.40
C SER A 11 30.02 19.48 29.59
N ALA A 12 30.45 18.71 30.59
CA ALA A 12 31.38 19.19 31.61
C ALA A 12 32.82 19.09 31.06
N ILE A 13 33.49 20.23 30.93
CA ILE A 13 34.89 20.31 30.51
C ILE A 13 35.77 20.08 31.73
N SER A 14 36.64 19.06 31.67
CA SER A 14 37.76 18.90 32.62
C SER A 14 39.05 18.69 31.83
N ILE A 15 39.99 19.62 32.00
CA ILE A 15 41.27 19.68 31.30
C ILE A 15 42.30 18.87 32.10
N VAL A 16 42.78 17.75 31.55
CA VAL A 16 44.09 17.15 31.90
C VAL A 16 44.65 16.47 30.63
N PRO A 17 45.88 16.80 30.17
CA PRO A 17 46.45 16.21 28.97
C PRO A 17 47.20 14.93 29.34
N CYS A 18 46.56 13.79 29.13
CA CYS A 18 47.24 12.50 29.12
C CYS A 18 46.71 11.72 27.91
N PHE A 19 47.60 11.33 27.01
CA PHE A 19 47.30 10.56 25.81
C PHE A 19 46.69 9.20 26.19
N LEU A 20 45.38 9.18 26.43
CA LEU A 20 44.57 7.98 26.47
C LEU A 20 43.77 7.95 25.18
N PHE A 21 44.10 7.03 24.28
CA PHE A 21 43.23 6.66 23.18
C PHE A 21 41.94 6.07 23.79
N VAL A 22 40.95 6.92 24.04
CA VAL A 22 39.60 6.47 24.39
C VAL A 22 38.95 5.95 23.12
N VAL A 23 39.05 4.64 22.90
CA VAL A 23 38.27 3.96 21.87
C VAL A 23 36.83 3.89 22.36
N VAL A 24 35.99 4.82 21.88
CA VAL A 24 34.56 4.80 22.15
C VAL A 24 33.92 3.75 21.24
N PHE A 25 33.67 2.56 21.77
CA PHE A 25 32.82 1.57 21.11
C PHE A 25 31.36 2.04 21.26
N ASN A 26 30.80 2.65 20.22
CA ASN A 26 29.36 2.86 20.10
C ASN A 26 28.71 1.52 19.77
N VAL A 27 28.56 0.65 20.77
CA VAL A 27 27.73 -0.55 20.64
C VAL A 27 26.28 -0.10 20.64
N HIS A 28 25.74 0.20 19.46
CA HIS A 28 24.30 0.30 19.27
C HIS A 28 23.74 -1.11 19.37
N ALA A 29 23.23 -1.47 20.54
CA ALA A 29 22.36 -2.64 20.66
C ALA A 29 21.09 -2.33 19.87
N GLN A 30 21.06 -2.73 18.60
CA GLN A 30 19.80 -2.85 17.86
C GLN A 30 19.01 -3.98 18.52
N LEU A 31 18.09 -3.63 19.40
CA LEU A 31 17.05 -4.53 19.86
C LEU A 31 16.19 -4.89 18.65
N TYR A 32 16.49 -6.03 18.04
CA TYR A 32 15.68 -6.61 16.98
C TYR A 32 14.41 -7.17 17.65
N ILE A 33 13.39 -6.32 17.74
CA ILE A 33 12.05 -6.78 18.10
C ILE A 33 11.50 -7.45 16.85
N ASP A 34 11.62 -8.78 16.78
CA ASP A 34 10.99 -9.61 15.76
C ASP A 34 9.48 -9.68 16.05
N GLY A 35 8.77 -8.61 15.70
CA GLY A 35 7.32 -8.56 15.75
C GLY A 35 6.75 -9.10 14.43
N VAL A 36 5.74 -9.97 14.52
CA VAL A 36 4.93 -10.34 13.35
C VAL A 36 4.09 -9.13 12.95
N GLU A 37 4.56 -8.37 11.96
CA GLU A 37 3.91 -7.15 11.47
C GLU A 37 3.14 -7.39 10.16
N LEU A 38 1.92 -6.86 10.08
CA LEU A 38 1.13 -6.82 8.86
C LEU A 38 1.28 -5.45 8.17
N ASN A 39 1.95 -5.41 7.03
CA ASN A 39 2.09 -4.20 6.23
C ASN A 39 0.92 -4.08 5.25
N VAL A 40 0.10 -3.04 5.40
CA VAL A 40 -1.10 -2.84 4.59
C VAL A 40 -0.94 -1.60 3.71
N VAL A 41 -1.32 -1.70 2.43
CA VAL A 41 -1.50 -0.53 1.55
C VAL A 41 -2.98 -0.23 1.41
N ILE A 42 -3.37 1.03 1.54
CA ILE A 42 -4.74 1.49 1.32
C ILE A 42 -4.74 2.41 0.10
N VAL A 43 -5.50 2.04 -0.94
CA VAL A 43 -5.57 2.81 -2.18
C VAL A 43 -6.96 2.69 -2.77
N GLY A 44 -7.65 3.82 -2.91
CA GLY A 44 -9.00 3.90 -3.49
C GLY A 44 -9.09 4.95 -4.57
N ASN A 45 -10.27 5.12 -5.16
CA ASN A 45 -10.50 6.03 -6.28
C ASN A 45 -9.54 5.74 -7.45
N ILE A 46 -9.28 4.46 -7.71
CA ILE A 46 -8.35 4.03 -8.75
C ILE A 46 -8.96 4.09 -10.15
N GLY A 47 -10.24 4.44 -10.30
CA GLY A 47 -11.10 4.07 -11.44
C GLY A 47 -10.82 4.63 -12.82
N VAL A 48 -9.59 5.05 -13.11
CA VAL A 48 -9.11 5.41 -14.44
C VAL A 48 -7.77 4.72 -14.73
N PRO A 49 -7.42 4.37 -15.99
CA PRO A 49 -6.10 3.86 -16.33
C PRO A 49 -4.96 4.82 -15.95
N GLU A 50 -3.76 4.31 -15.60
CA GLU A 50 -2.61 5.16 -15.24
C GLU A 50 -2.18 6.13 -16.35
N LYS A 51 -2.36 5.74 -17.61
CA LYS A 51 -2.07 6.60 -18.76
C LYS A 51 -2.97 7.85 -18.81
N GLU A 52 -4.13 7.80 -18.16
CA GLU A 52 -5.15 8.87 -18.15
C GLU A 52 -5.08 9.75 -16.89
N SER A 53 -4.33 9.34 -15.85
CA SER A 53 -4.21 10.11 -14.61
C SER A 53 -2.77 10.15 -14.10
N THR A 54 -2.16 11.33 -14.18
CA THR A 54 -0.85 11.59 -13.58
C THR A 54 -0.86 11.35 -12.07
N VAL A 55 -1.96 11.71 -11.38
CA VAL A 55 -2.11 11.47 -9.94
C VAL A 55 -2.07 9.98 -9.63
N LYS A 56 -2.81 9.16 -10.38
CA LYS A 56 -2.80 7.71 -10.20
C LYS A 56 -1.42 7.13 -10.47
N ARG A 57 -0.77 7.51 -11.57
CA ARG A 57 0.57 7.04 -11.92
C ARG A 57 1.59 7.35 -10.82
N THR A 58 1.59 8.58 -10.30
CA THR A 58 2.45 8.96 -9.18
C THR A 58 2.16 8.17 -7.91
N ALA A 59 0.90 7.91 -7.58
CA ALA A 59 0.52 7.10 -6.44
C ALA A 59 0.99 5.64 -6.59
N VAL A 60 0.76 5.01 -7.75
CA VAL A 60 1.19 3.64 -8.05
C VAL A 60 2.72 3.52 -8.01
N ASP A 61 3.45 4.47 -8.59
CA ASP A 61 4.92 4.50 -8.54
C ASP A 61 5.46 4.61 -7.12
N THR A 62 4.79 5.40 -6.28
CA THR A 62 5.13 5.54 -4.86
C THR A 62 4.90 4.22 -4.11
N ILE A 63 3.74 3.59 -4.33
CA ILE A 63 3.40 2.29 -3.74
C ILE A 63 4.43 1.23 -4.17
N LYS A 64 4.84 1.19 -5.45
CA LYS A 64 5.87 0.27 -5.95
C LYS A 64 7.21 0.47 -5.23
N LYS A 65 7.67 1.72 -5.08
CA LYS A 65 8.91 2.03 -4.36
C LYS A 65 8.85 1.64 -2.89
N MET A 66 7.73 1.93 -2.22
CA MET A 66 7.52 1.54 -0.82
C MET A 66 7.51 0.02 -0.66
N HIS A 67 6.81 -0.69 -1.55
CA HIS A 67 6.75 -2.16 -1.54
C HIS A 67 8.12 -2.81 -1.72
N GLN A 68 8.98 -2.23 -2.56
CA GLN A 68 10.37 -2.70 -2.74
C GLN A 68 11.23 -2.52 -1.48
N GLN A 69 10.97 -1.48 -0.69
CA GLN A 69 11.72 -1.22 0.55
C GLN A 69 11.18 -2.05 1.72
N ARG A 70 9.86 -2.19 1.80
CA ARG A 70 9.16 -2.91 2.85
C ARG A 70 7.88 -3.53 2.25
N PRO A 71 7.89 -4.82 1.92
CA PRO A 71 6.77 -5.47 1.26
C PRO A 71 5.46 -5.32 2.04
N PHE A 72 4.41 -5.01 1.28
CA PHE A 72 3.03 -5.08 1.72
C PHE A 72 2.54 -6.53 1.65
N HIS A 73 1.63 -6.88 2.54
CA HIS A 73 1.03 -8.22 2.64
C HIS A 73 -0.45 -8.20 2.30
N LEU A 74 -1.08 -7.02 2.27
CA LEU A 74 -2.50 -6.85 2.04
C LEU A 74 -2.78 -5.47 1.45
N GLY A 75 -3.72 -5.40 0.51
CA GLY A 75 -4.29 -4.16 -0.01
C GLY A 75 -5.70 -3.94 0.52
N ILE A 76 -6.09 -2.69 0.76
CA ILE A 76 -7.48 -2.29 0.99
C ILE A 76 -7.86 -1.25 -0.05
N ASN A 77 -8.92 -1.54 -0.79
CA ASN A 77 -9.47 -0.66 -1.81
C ASN A 77 -10.89 -0.20 -1.40
N PRO A 78 -11.04 1.04 -0.89
CA PRO A 78 -12.31 1.56 -0.40
C PRO A 78 -13.31 1.95 -1.52
N GLY A 79 -13.07 1.56 -2.77
CA GLY A 79 -14.04 1.71 -3.86
C GLY A 79 -13.78 2.91 -4.78
N ASN A 80 -14.81 3.23 -5.57
CA ASN A 80 -14.73 4.05 -6.78
C ASN A 80 -13.73 3.44 -7.77
N ASN A 81 -14.02 2.18 -8.10
CA ASN A 81 -13.17 1.28 -8.87
C ASN A 81 -13.23 1.55 -10.36
N VAL A 82 -14.31 2.14 -10.87
CA VAL A 82 -14.44 2.57 -12.26
C VAL A 82 -15.14 3.93 -12.36
N TYR A 83 -14.47 4.89 -12.99
CA TYR A 83 -15.02 6.20 -13.32
C TYR A 83 -15.36 6.30 -14.82
N PRO A 84 -16.28 7.21 -15.21
CA PRO A 84 -17.07 8.08 -14.35
C PRO A 84 -18.40 7.48 -13.87
N HIS A 85 -18.84 6.33 -14.41
CA HIS A 85 -20.19 5.79 -14.19
C HIS A 85 -20.18 4.29 -13.85
N GLY A 86 -19.18 3.84 -13.10
CA GLY A 86 -19.03 2.42 -12.77
C GLY A 86 -18.70 1.55 -13.99
N SER A 87 -18.82 0.23 -13.80
CA SER A 87 -18.51 -0.75 -14.84
C SER A 87 -19.63 -0.87 -15.86
N LYS A 88 -19.28 -1.19 -17.11
CA LYS A 88 -20.23 -1.71 -18.10
C LYS A 88 -20.35 -3.23 -17.95
N VAL A 89 -21.51 -3.78 -18.28
CA VAL A 89 -21.78 -5.21 -18.23
C VAL A 89 -20.70 -5.99 -18.99
N ASN A 90 -20.05 -6.95 -18.32
CA ASN A 90 -18.99 -7.82 -18.84
C ASN A 90 -17.72 -7.11 -19.36
N ASP A 91 -17.54 -5.82 -19.08
CA ASP A 91 -16.34 -5.08 -19.46
C ASP A 91 -15.19 -5.31 -18.48
N PHE A 92 -14.63 -6.52 -18.54
CA PHE A 92 -13.44 -6.89 -17.76
C PHE A 92 -12.16 -6.21 -18.26
N GLU A 93 -12.13 -5.77 -19.52
CA GLU A 93 -10.96 -5.12 -20.11
C GLU A 93 -10.70 -3.75 -19.46
N THR A 94 -11.76 -2.99 -19.16
CA THR A 94 -11.63 -1.74 -18.41
C THR A 94 -11.03 -1.97 -17.02
N LEU A 95 -11.48 -3.00 -16.30
CA LEU A 95 -10.91 -3.38 -15.00
C LEU A 95 -9.45 -3.86 -15.11
N ASP A 96 -9.09 -4.59 -16.16
CA ASP A 96 -7.69 -4.97 -16.43
C ASP A 96 -6.80 -3.73 -16.62
N LYS A 97 -7.28 -2.75 -17.39
CA LYS A 97 -6.56 -1.48 -17.64
C LYS A 97 -6.46 -0.62 -16.38
N ILE A 98 -7.43 -0.70 -15.48
CA ILE A 98 -7.47 0.08 -14.24
C ILE A 98 -6.65 -0.60 -13.13
N PHE A 99 -6.93 -1.86 -12.83
CA PHE A 99 -6.37 -2.54 -11.67
C PHE A 99 -5.14 -3.38 -12.03
N ARG A 100 -5.29 -4.36 -12.92
CA ARG A 100 -4.25 -5.36 -13.20
C ARG A 100 -2.98 -4.75 -13.79
N SER A 101 -3.13 -3.74 -14.65
CA SER A 101 -2.01 -3.00 -15.23
C SER A 101 -1.18 -2.25 -14.16
N SER A 102 -1.85 -1.72 -13.13
CA SER A 102 -1.23 -0.94 -12.06
C SER A 102 -0.62 -1.79 -10.97
N PHE A 103 -1.33 -2.85 -10.59
CA PHE A 103 -0.97 -3.75 -9.52
C PHE A 103 -0.71 -5.14 -10.10
N HIS A 104 0.38 -5.28 -10.84
CA HIS A 104 0.72 -6.53 -11.53
C HIS A 104 1.04 -7.66 -10.54
N ALA A 105 0.60 -8.89 -10.81
CA ALA A 105 0.73 -10.04 -9.89
C ALA A 105 2.18 -10.39 -9.55
N SER A 106 3.13 -10.09 -10.45
CA SER A 106 4.56 -10.29 -10.22
C SER A 106 5.16 -9.39 -9.13
N SER A 107 4.49 -8.28 -8.80
CA SER A 107 4.94 -7.31 -7.79
C SER A 107 3.99 -7.20 -6.61
N PHE A 108 2.71 -7.53 -6.80
CA PHE A 108 1.68 -7.46 -5.76
C PHE A 108 0.92 -8.78 -5.76
N ASN A 109 1.50 -9.82 -5.17
CA ASN A 109 0.94 -11.18 -5.14
C ASN A 109 -0.02 -11.42 -3.96
N PHE A 110 -0.65 -10.36 -3.46
CA PHE A 110 -1.57 -10.38 -2.34
C PHE A 110 -2.92 -9.78 -2.73
N ASP A 111 -3.94 -10.01 -1.90
CA ASP A 111 -5.29 -9.54 -2.14
C ASP A 111 -5.45 -8.04 -1.85
N PHE A 112 -6.24 -7.38 -2.70
CA PHE A 112 -6.80 -6.06 -2.47
C PHE A 112 -8.25 -6.24 -2.05
N LEU A 113 -8.50 -6.17 -0.74
CA LEU A 113 -9.84 -6.19 -0.15
C LEU A 113 -10.61 -4.99 -0.67
N THR A 114 -11.43 -5.25 -1.68
CA THR A 114 -12.13 -4.23 -2.44
C THR A 114 -13.58 -4.16 -2.00
N VAL A 115 -14.09 -2.94 -1.89
CA VAL A 115 -15.53 -2.66 -1.70
C VAL A 115 -16.02 -1.78 -2.85
N LEU A 116 -17.33 -1.65 -2.97
CA LEU A 116 -17.96 -0.75 -3.94
C LEU A 116 -18.03 0.67 -3.35
N GLY A 117 -17.61 1.67 -4.12
CA GLY A 117 -17.78 3.08 -3.79
C GLY A 117 -19.01 3.68 -4.45
N ASN A 118 -19.30 4.95 -4.14
CA ASN A 118 -20.49 5.64 -4.67
C ASN A 118 -20.59 5.58 -6.20
N THR A 119 -19.47 5.77 -6.91
CA THR A 119 -19.46 5.80 -8.38
C THR A 119 -19.69 4.42 -8.99
N ASP A 120 -19.32 3.35 -8.29
CA ASP A 120 -19.47 1.99 -8.80
C ASP A 120 -20.96 1.61 -8.93
N HIS A 121 -21.82 2.20 -8.10
CA HIS A 121 -23.27 1.98 -8.11
C HIS A 121 -23.99 2.58 -9.32
N ASP A 122 -23.35 3.48 -10.08
CA ASP A 122 -23.92 4.02 -11.31
C ASP A 122 -23.85 3.02 -12.48
N GLY A 123 -23.06 1.96 -12.33
CA GLY A 123 -22.83 0.94 -13.35
C GLY A 123 -23.22 -0.47 -12.91
N ASP A 124 -22.74 -1.45 -13.66
CA ASP A 124 -22.97 -2.86 -13.38
C ASP A 124 -21.98 -3.39 -12.34
N ILE A 125 -22.42 -3.40 -11.09
CA ILE A 125 -21.61 -3.89 -9.97
C ILE A 125 -21.30 -5.39 -10.08
N ASP A 126 -22.16 -6.16 -10.76
CA ASP A 126 -22.02 -7.61 -10.87
C ASP A 126 -20.81 -7.95 -11.76
N THR A 127 -20.48 -7.10 -12.73
CA THR A 127 -19.23 -7.19 -13.49
C THR A 127 -18.00 -7.09 -12.58
N GLN A 128 -17.99 -6.21 -11.57
CA GLN A 128 -16.86 -6.11 -10.64
C GLN A 128 -16.74 -7.34 -9.74
N ILE A 129 -17.86 -7.88 -9.27
CA ILE A 129 -17.89 -9.13 -8.49
C ILE A 129 -17.45 -10.31 -9.37
N GLN A 130 -17.91 -10.38 -10.61
CA GLN A 130 -17.51 -11.43 -11.54
C GLN A 130 -16.04 -11.32 -11.94
N TYR A 131 -15.48 -10.11 -12.03
CA TYR A 131 -14.06 -9.91 -12.30
C TYR A 131 -13.17 -10.58 -11.23
N HIS A 132 -13.55 -10.48 -9.94
CA HIS A 132 -12.90 -11.21 -8.85
C HIS A 132 -12.90 -12.74 -9.10
N HIS A 133 -14.06 -13.29 -9.45
CA HIS A 133 -14.23 -14.74 -9.63
C HIS A 133 -13.61 -15.30 -10.91
N GLN A 134 -13.54 -14.49 -11.98
CA GLN A 134 -13.25 -14.99 -13.33
C GLN A 134 -11.92 -14.50 -13.92
N LYS A 135 -11.35 -13.40 -13.41
CA LYS A 135 -10.21 -12.71 -14.05
C LYS A 135 -9.02 -12.50 -13.12
N ASP A 136 -9.25 -11.92 -11.95
CA ASP A 136 -8.16 -11.61 -11.02
C ASP A 136 -8.68 -11.66 -9.58
N SER A 137 -8.44 -12.79 -8.91
CA SER A 137 -8.91 -13.02 -7.54
C SER A 137 -8.35 -12.01 -6.54
N ARG A 138 -7.21 -11.37 -6.87
CA ARG A 138 -6.59 -10.33 -6.03
C ARG A 138 -7.43 -9.06 -5.99
N PHE A 139 -8.27 -8.80 -6.98
CA PHE A 139 -9.33 -7.79 -6.83
C PHE A 139 -10.42 -8.42 -5.95
N TYR A 140 -10.18 -8.49 -4.65
CA TYR A 140 -10.97 -9.31 -3.74
C TYR A 140 -12.33 -8.66 -3.45
N LEU A 141 -13.35 -9.07 -4.21
CA LEU A 141 -14.73 -8.59 -4.11
C LEU A 141 -15.71 -9.77 -4.32
N PRO A 142 -15.79 -10.72 -3.37
CA PRO A 142 -16.60 -11.93 -3.54
C PRO A 142 -18.11 -11.66 -3.56
N LYS A 143 -18.53 -10.57 -2.91
CA LYS A 143 -19.91 -10.08 -2.79
C LYS A 143 -19.90 -8.63 -2.32
N ARG A 144 -21.05 -7.94 -2.36
CA ARG A 144 -21.19 -6.51 -2.01
C ARG A 144 -20.67 -6.15 -0.61
N ASN A 145 -20.91 -7.01 0.37
CA ASN A 145 -20.43 -6.86 1.75
C ASN A 145 -19.91 -8.21 2.24
N TYR A 146 -18.70 -8.23 2.80
CA TYR A 146 -18.08 -9.45 3.30
C TYR A 146 -17.21 -9.15 4.52
N ASN A 147 -16.94 -10.22 5.29
CA ASN A 147 -15.89 -10.25 6.28
C ASN A 147 -14.72 -11.05 5.69
N HIS A 148 -13.49 -10.70 6.06
CA HIS A 148 -12.27 -11.38 5.62
C HIS A 148 -11.51 -11.85 6.87
N GLY A 149 -11.17 -13.14 6.93
CA GLY A 149 -10.54 -13.79 8.07
C GLY A 149 -10.20 -15.24 7.77
#